data_AF-A0A662DWP3-F1
#
_entry.id   AF-A0A662DWP3-F1
#
_cell.length_a   1.000
_cell.length_b   1.000
_cell.length_c   1.000
_cell.angle_alpha   90.00
_cell.angle_beta   90.00
_cell.angle_gamma   90.00
#
_symmetry.space_group_name_H-M   'P 1'
#
loop_
_entity.id
_entity.type
_entity.pdbx_description
1 polymer ?
#
loop_
_entity_poly.entity_id
_entity_poly.type
_entity_poly.pdbx_seq_one_letter_code
_entity_poly.pdbx_strand_id
1 'polypeptide(L)'
;MDNSRSPVRNFMSDDTRTEQDSAASSGHRHLLRWLPMLAIALAFLAAPFAGPASEILAGPSDDELVRGAEVYTESCSACHQAGGVGVPGQFPPLMGNPNVEDADYVVDVIHNGLSGEIDVNGQIYDGVMPAQSTISDDDVAAVVAYVQSGFASPAGAAPEVVVDTSDGSRSALTIGLYVALALAVILGATVFRSRLVAVNDPREIPWSDAWMKTAVIVVGLILATTMIPVWVSESNVLQDFSSVTSDLITIGVWTVGLGGSLYVLWYLHRKNRI
;
A
#
# COMPACT_ATOMS: atom_id res chain seq x y z
N MET A 1 -69.72 18.62 62.73
CA MET A 1 -68.28 18.79 62.47
C MET A 1 -67.57 17.86 63.44
N ASP A 2 -66.81 16.83 63.08
CA ASP A 2 -66.32 16.38 61.79
C ASP A 2 -65.82 14.90 61.89
N ASN A 3 -65.96 14.20 60.77
CA ASN A 3 -65.27 13.02 60.23
C ASN A 3 -64.88 11.81 61.10
N SER A 4 -65.70 10.78 60.95
CA SER A 4 -65.28 9.39 60.78
C SER A 4 -64.34 9.18 59.58
N ARG A 5 -63.25 8.43 59.75
CA ARG A 5 -62.60 7.62 58.68
C ARG A 5 -61.60 6.62 59.27
N SER A 6 -61.97 5.34 59.30
CA SER A 6 -61.07 4.21 59.48
C SER A 6 -60.59 3.71 58.10
N PRO A 7 -59.31 3.38 57.90
CA PRO A 7 -58.82 2.90 56.61
C PRO A 7 -59.07 1.40 56.44
N VAL A 8 -59.84 1.06 55.41
CA VAL A 8 -60.00 -0.31 54.89
C VAL A 8 -58.72 -0.64 54.12
N ARG A 9 -57.94 -1.62 54.59
CA ARG A 9 -56.79 -2.16 53.84
C ARG A 9 -57.28 -3.24 52.88
N ASN A 10 -57.23 -2.93 51.58
CA ASN A 10 -57.45 -3.90 50.51
C ASN A 10 -56.33 -4.95 50.52
N PHE A 11 -56.71 -6.21 50.67
CA PHE A 11 -55.86 -7.38 50.46
C PHE A 11 -56.16 -7.84 49.04
N MET A 12 -55.35 -7.43 48.05
CA MET A 12 -55.57 -7.77 46.66
C MET A 12 -54.23 -8.10 45.97
N SER A 13 -53.94 -9.41 45.98
CA SER A 13 -53.18 -10.21 45.00
C SER A 13 -51.86 -9.66 44.43
N ASP A 14 -50.74 -10.21 44.89
CA ASP A 14 -49.40 -10.04 44.28
C ASP A 14 -48.71 -11.41 44.03
N ASP A 15 -49.46 -12.44 43.63
CA ASP A 15 -48.93 -13.80 43.40
C ASP A 15 -48.63 -14.12 41.92
N THR A 16 -48.90 -13.21 40.97
CA THR A 16 -48.73 -13.52 39.54
C THR A 16 -47.38 -13.10 38.96
N ARG A 17 -46.52 -12.43 39.73
CA ARG A 17 -45.26 -11.87 39.20
C ARG A 17 -44.08 -12.84 39.23
N THR A 18 -44.07 -13.84 40.11
CA THR A 18 -42.91 -14.73 40.31
C THR A 18 -42.84 -15.91 39.33
N GLU A 19 -43.96 -16.34 38.75
CA GLU A 19 -43.98 -17.45 37.77
C GLU A 19 -43.52 -17.02 36.36
N GLN A 20 -43.72 -15.75 35.97
CA GLN A 20 -43.37 -15.29 34.63
C GLN A 20 -41.87 -15.12 34.40
N ASP A 21 -41.11 -14.77 35.45
CA ASP A 21 -39.66 -14.53 35.33
C ASP A 21 -38.85 -15.84 35.25
N SER A 22 -39.45 -16.96 35.68
CA SER A 22 -38.78 -18.27 35.73
C SER A 22 -38.69 -18.96 34.36
N ALA A 23 -39.66 -18.71 33.46
CA ALA A 23 -39.71 -19.33 32.15
C ALA A 23 -38.71 -18.72 31.13
N ALA A 24 -38.38 -17.44 31.28
CA ALA A 24 -37.54 -16.72 30.30
C ALA A 24 -36.04 -17.04 30.38
N SER A 25 -35.54 -17.50 31.53
CA SER A 25 -34.09 -17.72 31.72
C SER A 25 -33.58 -19.11 31.29
N SER A 26 -34.48 -20.05 31.00
CA SER A 26 -34.15 -21.47 30.77
C SER A 26 -33.54 -21.75 29.37
N GLY A 27 -34.00 -21.03 28.33
CA GLY A 27 -33.64 -21.35 26.94
C GLY A 27 -32.22 -20.97 26.50
N HIS A 28 -31.63 -19.92 27.08
CA HIS A 28 -30.34 -19.39 26.61
C HIS A 28 -29.12 -20.19 27.10
N ARG A 29 -29.25 -20.96 28.19
CA ARG A 29 -28.11 -21.69 28.80
C ARG A 29 -27.72 -22.98 28.05
N HIS A 30 -28.61 -23.53 27.22
CA HIS A 30 -28.33 -24.76 26.47
C HIS A 30 -27.53 -24.51 25.19
N LEU A 31 -27.65 -23.34 24.55
CA LEU A 31 -26.96 -23.03 23.29
C LEU A 31 -25.46 -22.75 23.49
N LEU A 32 -25.07 -22.15 24.63
CA LEU A 32 -23.67 -21.86 24.96
C LEU A 32 -22.86 -23.12 25.33
N ARG A 33 -23.51 -24.24 25.62
CA ARG A 33 -22.85 -25.49 26.04
C ARG A 33 -22.19 -26.27 24.89
N TRP A 34 -22.55 -25.99 23.64
CA TRP A 34 -22.06 -26.73 22.46
C TRP A 34 -21.02 -25.97 21.63
N LEU A 35 -20.79 -24.67 21.92
CA LEU A 35 -19.75 -23.84 21.30
C LEU A 35 -18.34 -24.45 21.31
N PRO A 36 -17.84 -25.07 22.41
CA PRO A 36 -16.50 -25.65 22.40
C PRO A 36 -16.39 -26.90 21.52
N MET A 37 -17.48 -27.67 21.36
CA MET A 37 -17.48 -28.86 20.49
C MET A 37 -17.51 -28.49 19.00
N LEU A 38 -18.16 -27.38 18.64
CA LEU A 38 -18.17 -26.88 17.26
C LEU A 38 -16.79 -26.33 16.84
N ALA A 39 -16.08 -25.67 17.77
CA ALA A 39 -14.73 -25.16 17.52
C ALA A 39 -13.68 -26.27 17.31
N ILE A 40 -13.79 -27.38 18.06
CA ILE A 40 -12.90 -28.55 17.90
C ILE A 40 -13.17 -29.29 16.59
N ALA A 41 -14.44 -29.38 16.15
CA ALA A 41 -14.80 -29.99 14.87
C ALA A 41 -14.29 -29.18 13.66
N LEU A 42 -14.26 -27.84 13.74
CA LEU A 42 -13.69 -26.98 12.69
C LEU A 42 -12.15 -27.09 12.61
N ALA A 43 -11.46 -27.29 13.73
CA ALA A 43 -10.00 -27.42 13.75
C ALA A 43 -9.48 -28.69 13.07
N PHE A 44 -10.27 -29.78 13.04
CA PHE A 44 -9.87 -31.04 12.43
C PHE A 44 -10.07 -31.13 10.91
N LEU A 45 -10.80 -30.19 10.29
CA LEU A 45 -11.00 -30.17 8.83
C LEU A 45 -9.89 -29.45 8.04
N ALA A 46 -8.97 -28.76 8.72
CA ALA A 46 -7.93 -27.92 8.08
C ALA A 46 -6.57 -28.63 7.88
N ALA A 47 -6.45 -29.93 8.18
CA ALA A 47 -5.15 -30.53 8.47
C ALA A 47 -4.57 -31.64 7.54
N PRO A 48 -5.15 -32.10 6.41
CA PRO A 48 -4.44 -33.10 5.62
C PRO A 48 -4.25 -32.75 4.13
N PHE A 49 -3.63 -31.61 3.79
CA PHE A 49 -3.06 -31.40 2.44
C PHE A 49 -1.81 -30.50 2.48
N ALA A 50 -0.78 -30.94 3.19
CA ALA A 50 0.59 -30.50 2.95
C ALA A 50 1.40 -31.73 2.50
N GLY A 51 1.16 -32.16 1.26
CA GLY A 51 2.07 -33.06 0.56
C GLY A 51 3.26 -32.25 0.02
N PRO A 52 4.44 -32.87 -0.21
CA PRO A 52 5.60 -32.18 -0.75
C PRO A 52 5.37 -31.83 -2.23
N ALA A 53 4.79 -30.67 -2.49
CA ALA A 53 4.77 -30.04 -3.81
C ALA A 53 6.03 -29.17 -3.93
N SER A 54 7.21 -29.76 -4.10
CA SER A 54 8.44 -28.98 -4.23
C SER A 54 9.53 -29.74 -4.97
N GLU A 55 9.27 -30.15 -6.21
CA GLU A 55 10.37 -30.63 -7.09
C GLU A 55 10.12 -30.46 -8.60
N ILE A 56 9.08 -29.75 -9.05
CA ILE A 56 8.80 -29.58 -10.50
C ILE A 56 8.85 -28.10 -10.97
N LEU A 57 9.08 -27.14 -10.08
CA LEU A 57 9.23 -25.72 -10.44
C LEU A 57 10.32 -25.07 -9.56
N ALA A 58 11.50 -25.66 -9.49
CA ALA A 58 12.64 -24.93 -8.94
C ALA A 58 12.99 -23.86 -9.97
N GLY A 59 12.66 -22.60 -9.68
CA GLY A 59 13.19 -21.45 -10.41
C GLY A 59 14.72 -21.39 -10.34
N PRO A 60 15.35 -20.38 -10.94
CA PRO A 60 16.81 -20.25 -10.91
C PRO A 60 17.32 -20.29 -9.46
N SER A 61 18.45 -20.96 -9.28
CA SER A 61 19.04 -21.09 -7.94
C SER A 61 19.58 -19.74 -7.45
N ASP A 62 19.69 -19.57 -6.13
CA ASP A 62 20.29 -18.35 -5.56
C ASP A 62 21.70 -18.09 -6.14
N ASP A 63 22.54 -19.13 -6.21
CA ASP A 63 23.89 -19.04 -6.76
C ASP A 63 23.91 -18.62 -8.25
N GLU A 64 22.94 -19.09 -9.03
CA GLU A 64 22.76 -18.71 -10.44
C GLU A 64 22.35 -17.24 -10.58
N LEU A 65 21.45 -16.75 -9.73
CA LEU A 65 21.06 -15.33 -9.69
C LEU A 65 22.21 -14.43 -9.24
N VAL A 66 23.04 -14.87 -8.30
CA VAL A 66 24.29 -14.17 -7.92
C VAL A 66 25.23 -14.08 -9.11
N ARG A 67 25.48 -15.21 -9.77
CA ARG A 67 26.37 -15.25 -10.94
C ARG A 67 25.86 -14.36 -12.06
N GLY A 68 24.56 -14.41 -12.35
CA GLY A 68 23.92 -13.57 -13.36
C GLY A 68 24.05 -12.08 -13.07
N ALA A 69 23.97 -11.68 -11.79
CA ALA A 69 24.15 -10.29 -11.38
C ALA A 69 25.59 -9.79 -11.58
N GLU A 70 26.60 -10.63 -11.32
CA GLU A 70 28.00 -10.31 -11.60
C GLU A 70 28.23 -10.10 -13.10
N VAL A 71 27.80 -11.06 -13.92
CA VAL A 71 27.91 -10.99 -15.39
C VAL A 71 27.19 -9.75 -15.93
N TYR A 72 25.99 -9.46 -15.44
CA TYR A 72 25.23 -8.27 -15.79
C TYR A 72 26.02 -6.99 -15.49
N THR A 73 26.59 -6.91 -14.29
CA THR A 73 27.34 -5.75 -13.84
C THR A 73 28.57 -5.52 -14.71
N GLU A 74 29.31 -6.58 -15.03
CA GLU A 74 30.55 -6.50 -15.82
C GLU A 74 30.30 -6.19 -17.30
N SER A 75 29.26 -6.77 -17.90
CA SER A 75 29.11 -6.80 -19.36
C SER A 75 27.90 -6.03 -19.91
N CYS A 76 26.83 -5.88 -19.12
CA CYS A 76 25.54 -5.37 -19.63
C CYS A 76 25.20 -3.98 -19.08
N SER A 77 25.57 -3.71 -17.82
CA SER A 77 25.17 -2.53 -17.07
C SER A 77 25.68 -1.21 -17.66
N ALA A 78 26.78 -1.22 -18.40
CA ALA A 78 27.35 -0.03 -19.02
C ALA A 78 26.38 0.65 -20.00
N CYS A 79 25.54 -0.14 -20.68
CA CYS A 79 24.54 0.36 -21.63
C CYS A 79 23.13 0.30 -21.04
N HIS A 80 22.74 -0.86 -20.49
CA HIS A 80 21.39 -1.08 -19.97
C HIS A 80 21.17 -0.51 -18.56
N GLN A 81 22.19 0.11 -17.97
CA GLN A 81 22.19 0.72 -16.64
C GLN A 81 21.99 -0.30 -15.51
N ALA A 82 22.20 0.15 -14.27
CA ALA A 82 21.82 -0.63 -13.10
C ALA A 82 20.31 -0.90 -13.10
N GLY A 83 19.90 -2.13 -12.81
CA GLY A 83 18.50 -2.54 -12.81
C GLY A 83 17.82 -2.53 -14.19
N GLY A 84 18.56 -2.47 -15.30
CA GLY A 84 18.00 -2.65 -16.63
C GLY A 84 17.06 -1.53 -17.09
N VAL A 85 17.17 -0.33 -16.55
CA VAL A 85 16.31 0.81 -16.92
C VAL A 85 16.64 1.41 -18.28
N GLY A 86 17.81 1.10 -18.84
CA GLY A 86 18.26 1.62 -20.13
C GLY A 86 18.41 3.15 -20.16
N VAL A 87 18.43 3.70 -21.38
CA VAL A 87 18.49 5.15 -21.65
C VAL A 87 17.48 5.45 -22.77
N PRO A 88 16.40 6.21 -22.50
CA PRO A 88 15.36 6.48 -23.49
C PRO A 88 15.91 7.01 -24.83
N GLY A 89 15.48 6.38 -25.93
CA GLY A 89 15.91 6.72 -27.29
C GLY A 89 17.34 6.30 -27.66
N GLN A 90 18.09 5.66 -26.77
CA GLN A 90 19.46 5.19 -27.05
C GLN A 90 19.71 3.73 -26.68
N PHE A 91 19.38 3.32 -25.45
CA PHE A 91 19.49 1.93 -25.01
C PHE A 91 18.14 1.46 -24.46
N PRO A 92 17.56 0.38 -25.03
CA PRO A 92 16.25 -0.08 -24.59
C PRO A 92 16.29 -0.56 -23.13
N PRO A 93 15.21 -0.33 -22.36
CA PRO A 93 15.07 -0.95 -21.05
C PRO A 93 14.97 -2.47 -21.21
N LEU A 94 15.54 -3.19 -20.26
CA LEU A 94 15.34 -4.63 -20.07
C LEU A 94 14.25 -4.89 -19.03
N MET A 95 14.14 -4.01 -18.03
CA MET A 95 13.07 -4.07 -17.04
C MET A 95 11.71 -3.79 -17.69
N GLY A 96 10.78 -4.72 -17.53
CA GLY A 96 9.42 -4.60 -18.09
C GLY A 96 9.39 -4.61 -19.62
N ASN A 97 10.41 -5.16 -20.28
CA ASN A 97 10.45 -5.33 -21.73
C ASN A 97 9.86 -6.70 -22.11
N PRO A 98 8.74 -6.76 -22.85
CA PRO A 98 8.10 -8.03 -23.20
C PRO A 98 8.98 -8.92 -24.08
N ASN A 99 9.91 -8.35 -24.85
CA ASN A 99 10.83 -9.13 -25.68
C ASN A 99 11.82 -9.93 -24.83
N VAL A 100 12.06 -9.51 -23.57
CA VAL A 100 12.98 -10.18 -22.65
C VAL A 100 12.36 -11.41 -21.99
N GLU A 101 11.03 -11.56 -22.06
CA GLU A 101 10.33 -12.75 -21.56
C GLU A 101 10.62 -14.00 -22.41
N ASP A 102 11.00 -13.82 -23.68
CA ASP A 102 11.44 -14.89 -24.56
C ASP A 102 12.93 -15.16 -24.36
N ALA A 103 13.25 -16.22 -23.61
CA ALA A 103 14.63 -16.59 -23.31
C ALA A 103 15.45 -16.91 -24.57
N ASP A 104 14.86 -17.57 -25.57
CA ASP A 104 15.57 -17.94 -26.79
C ASP A 104 15.96 -16.69 -27.60
N TYR A 105 15.05 -15.70 -27.64
CA TYR A 105 15.34 -14.40 -28.23
C TYR A 105 16.48 -13.68 -27.52
N VAL A 106 16.47 -13.64 -26.18
CA VAL A 106 17.53 -12.96 -25.42
C VAL A 106 18.88 -13.63 -25.62
N VAL A 107 18.92 -14.97 -25.60
CA VAL A 107 20.14 -15.75 -25.86
C VAL A 107 20.67 -15.47 -27.26
N ASP A 108 19.80 -15.45 -28.29
CA ASP A 108 20.19 -15.14 -29.66
C ASP A 108 20.77 -13.72 -29.78
N VAL A 109 20.13 -12.72 -29.17
CA VAL A 109 20.62 -11.34 -29.14
C VAL A 109 21.97 -11.21 -28.44
N ILE A 110 22.20 -11.95 -27.34
CA ILE A 110 23.50 -11.93 -26.64
C ILE A 110 24.60 -12.52 -27.54
N HIS A 111 24.36 -13.66 -28.18
CA HIS A 111 25.37 -14.33 -29.00
C HIS A 111 25.62 -13.65 -30.35
N ASN A 112 24.57 -13.16 -31.00
CA ASN A 112 24.63 -12.66 -32.37
C ASN A 112 24.60 -11.12 -32.46
N GLY A 113 24.28 -10.45 -31.36
CA GLY A 113 24.01 -9.02 -31.35
C GLY A 113 22.62 -8.69 -31.91
N LEU A 114 22.25 -7.43 -31.84
CA LEU A 114 21.00 -6.91 -32.38
C LEU A 114 21.24 -5.58 -33.07
N SER A 115 20.64 -5.39 -34.24
CA SER A 115 20.73 -4.14 -34.99
C SER A 115 19.45 -3.88 -35.77
N GLY A 116 19.18 -2.60 -36.01
CA GLY A 116 17.99 -2.14 -36.71
C GLY A 116 16.90 -1.66 -35.76
N GLU A 117 15.79 -1.26 -36.36
CA GLU A 117 14.67 -0.65 -35.64
C GLU A 117 13.90 -1.69 -34.81
N ILE A 118 13.76 -1.41 -33.51
CA ILE A 118 12.91 -2.16 -32.59
C ILE A 118 11.97 -1.22 -31.84
N ASP A 119 10.76 -1.70 -31.54
CA ASP A 119 9.83 -1.05 -30.63
C ASP A 119 9.93 -1.73 -29.26
N VAL A 120 10.21 -0.95 -28.23
CA VAL A 120 10.11 -1.38 -26.84
C VAL A 120 9.21 -0.40 -26.10
N ASN A 121 8.03 -0.88 -25.68
CA ASN A 121 7.04 -0.11 -24.92
C ASN A 121 6.62 1.21 -25.60
N GLY A 122 6.47 1.19 -26.93
CA GLY A 122 6.05 2.35 -27.73
C GLY A 122 7.17 3.35 -28.01
N GLN A 123 8.42 3.01 -27.69
CA GLN A 123 9.60 3.78 -28.03
C GLN A 123 10.42 3.04 -29.07
N ILE A 124 10.82 3.77 -30.12
CA ILE A 124 11.63 3.23 -31.21
C ILE A 124 13.12 3.37 -30.88
N TYR A 125 13.86 2.28 -31.04
CA TYR A 125 15.31 2.22 -30.90
C TYR A 125 15.91 1.70 -32.20
N ASP A 126 16.88 2.43 -32.77
CA ASP A 126 17.62 2.04 -33.98
C ASP A 126 19.14 2.03 -33.68
N GLY A 127 19.50 1.24 -32.68
CA GLY A 127 20.86 1.10 -32.19
C GLY A 127 21.53 -0.17 -32.71
N VAL A 128 22.78 -0.36 -32.28
CA VAL A 128 23.52 -1.62 -32.49
C VAL A 128 24.01 -2.13 -31.14
N MET A 129 23.55 -3.32 -30.76
CA MET A 129 24.11 -4.11 -29.66
C MET A 129 25.09 -5.13 -30.26
N PRO A 130 26.41 -5.01 -29.98
CA PRO A 130 27.38 -5.98 -30.46
C PRO A 130 27.18 -7.36 -29.83
N ALA A 131 27.50 -8.41 -30.58
CA ALA A 131 27.60 -9.78 -30.09
C ALA A 131 28.56 -9.89 -28.89
N GLN A 132 28.14 -10.59 -27.85
CA GLN A 132 28.92 -10.84 -26.63
C GLN A 132 29.55 -12.24 -26.65
N SER A 133 30.28 -12.55 -27.72
CA SER A 133 30.82 -13.90 -28.01
C SER A 133 31.89 -14.40 -27.02
N THR A 134 32.34 -13.56 -26.09
CA THR A 134 33.30 -13.92 -25.05
C THR A 134 32.66 -14.44 -23.77
N ILE A 135 31.33 -14.28 -23.62
CA ILE A 135 30.58 -14.79 -22.46
C ILE A 135 30.28 -16.27 -22.69
N SER A 136 30.44 -17.10 -21.65
CA SER A 136 30.17 -18.53 -21.73
C SER A 136 28.66 -18.83 -21.71
N ASP A 137 28.23 -19.95 -22.29
CA ASP A 137 26.81 -20.32 -22.33
C ASP A 137 26.18 -20.40 -20.92
N ASP A 138 26.95 -20.87 -19.92
CA ASP A 138 26.52 -20.92 -18.52
C ASP A 138 26.31 -19.51 -17.94
N ASP A 139 27.20 -18.56 -18.28
CA ASP A 139 27.08 -17.17 -17.86
C ASP A 139 25.94 -16.45 -18.59
N VAL A 140 25.68 -16.81 -19.86
CA VAL A 140 24.53 -16.32 -20.62
C VAL A 140 23.23 -16.81 -19.97
N ALA A 141 23.13 -18.10 -19.62
CA ALA A 141 21.97 -18.64 -18.92
C ALA A 141 21.74 -17.93 -17.57
N ALA A 142 22.81 -17.74 -16.79
CA ALA A 142 22.73 -17.06 -15.50
C ALA A 142 22.27 -15.59 -15.63
N VAL A 143 22.79 -14.83 -16.60
CA VAL A 143 22.37 -13.43 -16.79
C VAL A 143 20.93 -13.33 -17.31
N VAL A 144 20.50 -14.25 -18.19
CA VAL A 144 19.10 -14.32 -18.63
C VAL A 144 18.18 -14.59 -17.44
N ALA A 145 18.52 -15.56 -16.59
CA ALA A 145 17.76 -15.85 -15.38
C ALA A 145 17.69 -14.64 -14.43
N TYR A 146 18.80 -13.92 -14.24
CA TYR A 146 18.83 -12.72 -13.41
C TYR A 146 17.99 -11.56 -13.97
N VAL A 147 18.01 -11.35 -15.29
CA VAL A 147 17.20 -10.32 -15.93
C VAL A 147 15.70 -10.69 -15.84
N GLN A 148 15.35 -11.94 -16.12
CA GLN A 148 13.96 -12.43 -16.07
C GLN A 148 13.41 -12.56 -14.64
N SER A 149 14.28 -12.65 -13.63
CA SER A 149 13.88 -12.53 -12.22
C SER A 149 13.52 -11.09 -11.82
N GLY A 150 13.68 -10.13 -12.73
CA GLY A 150 13.46 -8.71 -12.46
C GLY A 150 14.62 -8.08 -11.69
N PHE A 151 15.85 -8.53 -11.92
CA PHE A 151 17.05 -8.06 -11.23
C PHE A 151 17.04 -8.35 -9.73
N ALA A 152 16.29 -9.38 -9.31
CA ALA A 152 16.28 -9.85 -7.93
C ALA A 152 17.50 -10.74 -7.69
N SER A 153 18.46 -10.25 -6.90
CA SER A 153 19.53 -11.08 -6.33
C SER A 153 19.25 -11.39 -4.86
N PRO A 154 19.62 -12.58 -4.37
CA PRO A 154 19.56 -12.91 -2.95
C PRO A 154 20.30 -11.87 -2.11
N ALA A 155 19.71 -11.47 -0.98
CA ALA A 155 20.28 -10.46 -0.10
C ALA A 155 21.64 -10.93 0.46
N GLY A 156 22.74 -10.41 -0.08
CA GLY A 156 24.12 -10.73 0.34
C GLY A 156 25.15 -10.86 -0.78
N ALA A 157 24.77 -10.69 -2.03
CA ALA A 157 25.58 -11.07 -3.19
C ALA A 157 26.08 -9.92 -4.10
N ALA A 158 26.33 -8.74 -3.55
CA ALA A 158 26.87 -7.65 -4.36
C ALA A 158 28.40 -7.53 -4.19
N PRO A 159 29.21 -7.52 -5.26
CA PRO A 159 30.32 -6.57 -5.32
C PRO A 159 29.69 -5.17 -5.27
N GLU A 160 30.09 -4.39 -4.28
CA GLU A 160 29.61 -3.05 -4.00
C GLU A 160 29.81 -2.12 -5.20
N VAL A 161 28.82 -2.04 -6.08
CA VAL A 161 28.54 -0.81 -6.81
C VAL A 161 27.50 -0.08 -5.99
N VAL A 162 27.96 0.97 -5.31
CA VAL A 162 27.12 1.94 -4.61
C VAL A 162 26.24 2.63 -5.65
N VAL A 163 25.13 2.00 -5.99
CA VAL A 163 23.92 2.72 -6.35
C VAL A 163 23.27 3.07 -5.00
N ASP A 164 23.03 4.35 -4.79
CA ASP A 164 22.21 4.87 -3.70
C ASP A 164 20.81 4.26 -3.79
N THR A 165 20.66 3.04 -3.27
CA THR A 165 19.38 2.37 -3.02
C THR A 165 18.87 2.82 -1.67
N SER A 166 18.76 4.14 -1.49
CA SER A 166 18.06 4.66 -0.33
C SER A 166 16.56 4.35 -0.36
N ASP A 167 15.96 3.96 -1.48
CA ASP A 167 14.50 3.76 -1.55
C ASP A 167 13.96 2.44 -0.98
N GLY A 168 14.76 1.36 -0.91
CA GLY A 168 14.27 0.05 -0.45
C GLY A 168 14.09 -0.08 1.06
N SER A 169 15.03 0.45 1.85
CA SER A 169 14.96 0.39 3.32
C SER A 169 14.23 1.60 3.92
N ARG A 170 14.25 2.75 3.23
CA ARG A 170 13.49 3.93 3.64
C ARG A 170 12.00 3.73 3.43
N SER A 171 11.55 3.02 2.41
CA SER A 171 10.12 2.79 2.17
C SER A 171 9.44 2.04 3.31
N ALA A 172 10.03 0.96 3.84
CA ALA A 172 9.44 0.22 4.96
C ALA A 172 9.38 1.03 6.28
N LEU A 173 10.45 1.77 6.59
CA LEU A 173 10.49 2.66 7.77
C LEU A 173 9.55 3.86 7.61
N THR A 174 9.42 4.38 6.39
CA THR A 174 8.56 5.52 6.06
C THR A 174 7.09 5.12 6.05
N ILE A 175 6.74 3.98 5.48
CA ILE A 175 5.39 3.38 5.55
C ILE A 175 5.03 3.11 7.01
N GLY A 176 5.95 2.52 7.80
CA GLY A 176 5.74 2.30 9.23
C GLY A 176 5.48 3.60 10.02
N LEU A 177 6.25 4.65 9.74
CA LEU A 177 6.06 5.97 10.35
C LEU A 177 4.72 6.61 9.93
N TYR A 178 4.32 6.50 8.66
CA TYR A 178 3.06 7.04 8.17
C TYR A 178 1.84 6.29 8.73
N VAL A 179 1.90 4.96 8.84
CA VAL A 179 0.87 4.16 9.49
C VAL A 179 0.76 4.54 10.96
N ALA A 180 1.88 4.72 11.67
CA ALA A 180 1.89 5.16 13.06
C ALA A 180 1.28 6.56 13.24
N LEU A 181 1.59 7.51 12.36
CA LEU A 181 1.02 8.86 12.38
C LEU A 181 -0.48 8.85 12.05
N ALA A 182 -0.92 8.09 11.05
CA ALA A 182 -2.33 7.95 10.71
C ALA A 182 -3.12 7.32 11.87
N LEU A 183 -2.58 6.29 12.51
CA LEU A 183 -3.19 5.67 13.68
C LEU A 183 -3.24 6.66 14.86
N ALA A 184 -2.19 7.45 15.09
CA ALA A 184 -2.18 8.48 16.14
C ALA A 184 -3.23 9.58 15.88
N VAL A 185 -3.45 9.99 14.63
CA VAL A 185 -4.50 10.95 14.25
C VAL A 185 -5.89 10.33 14.43
N ILE A 186 -6.09 9.07 14.04
CA ILE A 186 -7.37 8.37 14.20
C ILE A 186 -7.69 8.16 15.69
N LEU A 187 -6.71 7.75 16.51
CA LEU A 187 -6.84 7.64 17.96
C LEU A 187 -7.10 9.00 18.61
N GLY A 188 -6.37 10.04 18.20
CA GLY A 188 -6.60 11.42 18.64
C GLY A 188 -8.02 11.88 18.31
N ALA A 189 -8.49 11.66 17.09
CA ALA A 189 -9.83 12.03 16.64
C ALA A 189 -10.93 11.23 17.36
N THR A 190 -10.74 9.95 17.64
CA THR A 190 -11.72 9.12 18.34
C THR A 190 -11.81 9.45 19.83
N VAL A 191 -10.67 9.62 20.50
CA VAL A 191 -10.61 10.06 21.90
C VAL A 191 -11.16 11.49 22.04
N PHE A 192 -10.84 12.39 21.09
CA PHE A 192 -11.30 13.77 21.13
C PHE A 192 -12.77 13.95 20.71
N ARG A 193 -13.30 13.11 19.80
CA ARG A 193 -14.73 13.09 19.45
C ARG A 193 -15.62 12.79 20.65
N SER A 194 -15.15 11.95 21.59
CA SER A 194 -15.87 11.70 22.84
C SER A 194 -15.98 12.92 23.76
N ARG A 195 -15.14 13.94 23.55
CA ARG A 195 -15.12 15.21 24.31
C ARG A 195 -15.88 16.35 23.61
N LEU A 196 -16.22 16.21 22.33
CA LEU A 196 -16.83 17.27 21.51
C LEU A 196 -18.37 17.31 21.52
N VAL A 197 -19.05 16.33 22.13
CA VAL A 197 -20.52 16.17 22.04
C VAL A 197 -21.28 16.87 23.18
N ALA A 198 -20.75 17.94 23.78
CA ALA A 198 -21.43 18.63 24.87
C ALA A 198 -21.38 20.17 24.80
N VAL A 199 -21.59 20.76 23.62
CA VAL A 199 -21.78 22.22 23.50
C VAL A 199 -23.10 22.50 22.78
N ASN A 200 -24.13 22.81 23.58
CA ASN A 200 -25.48 23.11 23.09
C ASN A 200 -25.70 24.60 22.70
N ASP A 201 -24.73 25.49 22.96
CA ASP A 201 -24.81 26.91 22.58
C ASP A 201 -23.70 27.32 21.57
N PRO A 202 -24.04 27.72 20.33
CA PRO A 202 -23.09 28.16 19.32
C PRO A 202 -22.32 29.47 19.66
N ARG A 203 -22.71 30.20 20.72
CA ARG A 203 -22.09 31.49 21.09
C ARG A 203 -20.90 31.36 22.04
N GLU A 204 -20.68 30.19 22.63
CA GLU A 204 -19.63 29.96 23.62
C GLU A 204 -18.46 29.13 23.09
N ILE A 205 -18.24 29.08 21.77
CA ILE A 205 -17.09 28.35 21.21
C ILE A 205 -15.81 29.11 21.59
N PRO A 206 -14.97 28.57 22.50
CA PRO A 206 -13.73 29.24 22.88
C PRO A 206 -12.80 29.31 21.66
N TRP A 207 -12.02 30.38 21.56
CA TRP A 207 -11.15 30.65 20.40
C TRP A 207 -10.23 29.44 20.09
N SER A 208 -9.84 28.67 21.11
CA SER A 208 -9.07 27.42 20.98
C SER A 208 -9.75 26.34 20.12
N ASP A 209 -11.08 26.22 20.15
CA ASP A 209 -11.82 25.20 19.40
C ASP A 209 -11.97 25.56 17.92
N ALA A 210 -12.02 26.86 17.60
CA ALA A 210 -12.03 27.35 16.23
C ALA A 210 -10.68 27.13 15.54
N TRP A 211 -9.58 27.36 16.26
CA TRP A 211 -8.23 27.12 15.75
C TRP A 211 -7.94 25.64 15.55
N MET A 212 -8.38 24.75 16.45
CA MET A 212 -8.19 23.31 16.25
C MET A 212 -8.98 22.76 15.06
N LYS A 213 -10.22 23.22 14.84
CA LYS A 213 -10.98 22.83 13.65
C LYS A 213 -10.29 23.29 12.36
N THR A 214 -9.75 24.51 12.36
CA THR A 214 -8.97 25.05 11.24
C THR A 214 -7.69 24.24 11.02
N ALA A 215 -6.96 23.89 12.09
CA ALA A 215 -5.75 23.10 12.02
C ALA A 215 -6.00 21.69 11.44
N VAL A 216 -7.08 21.02 11.83
CA VAL A 216 -7.43 19.70 11.29
C VAL A 216 -7.77 19.79 9.80
N ILE A 217 -8.49 20.82 9.37
CA ILE A 217 -8.82 21.02 7.95
C ILE A 217 -7.55 21.32 7.14
N VAL A 218 -6.66 22.16 7.66
CA VAL A 218 -5.40 22.52 6.99
C VAL A 218 -4.46 21.31 6.91
N VAL A 219 -4.31 20.54 7.99
CA VAL A 219 -3.52 19.30 7.99
C VAL A 219 -4.11 18.26 7.04
N GLY A 220 -5.44 18.10 7.03
CA GLY A 220 -6.13 17.21 6.09
C GLY A 220 -5.94 17.61 4.63
N LEU A 221 -5.99 18.92 4.33
CA LEU A 221 -5.72 19.46 2.99
C LEU A 221 -4.25 19.25 2.59
N ILE A 222 -3.30 19.52 3.49
CA ILE A 222 -1.87 19.29 3.25
C ILE A 222 -1.63 17.81 2.96
N LEU A 223 -2.12 16.92 3.81
CA LEU A 223 -2.02 15.47 3.60
C LEU A 223 -2.67 15.03 2.29
N ALA A 224 -3.85 15.55 1.94
CA ALA A 224 -4.46 15.24 0.64
C ALA A 224 -3.57 15.71 -0.52
N THR A 225 -3.04 16.93 -0.45
CA THR A 225 -2.19 17.47 -1.53
C THR A 225 -0.81 16.82 -1.62
N THR A 226 -0.27 16.27 -0.54
CA THR A 226 1.04 15.59 -0.55
C THR A 226 0.94 14.08 -0.74
N MET A 227 -0.17 13.45 -0.33
CA MET A 227 -0.37 11.99 -0.45
C MET A 227 -0.99 11.59 -1.78
N ILE A 228 -1.86 12.42 -2.39
CA ILE A 228 -2.47 12.10 -3.70
C ILE A 228 -1.39 11.95 -4.80
N PRO A 229 -0.36 12.81 -4.91
CA PRO A 229 0.69 12.64 -5.91
C PRO A 229 1.49 11.34 -5.71
N VAL A 230 1.80 10.98 -4.46
CA VAL A 230 2.54 9.74 -4.12
C VAL A 230 1.72 8.51 -4.49
N TRP A 231 0.44 8.50 -4.13
CA TRP A 231 -0.45 7.39 -4.47
C TRP A 231 -0.67 7.27 -5.98
N VAL A 232 -0.79 8.41 -6.68
CA VAL A 232 -0.93 8.44 -8.14
C VAL A 232 0.36 7.98 -8.83
N SER A 233 1.55 8.30 -8.31
CA SER A 233 2.82 7.80 -8.86
C SER A 233 3.05 6.31 -8.61
N GLU A 234 2.51 5.77 -7.51
CA GLU A 234 2.60 4.33 -7.18
C GLU A 234 1.52 3.49 -7.90
N SER A 235 0.41 4.13 -8.29
CA SER A 235 -0.59 3.49 -9.13
C SER A 235 -0.14 3.52 -10.59
N ASN A 236 -0.22 2.39 -11.32
CA ASN A 236 0.10 2.32 -12.76
C ASN A 236 -0.79 3.21 -13.66
N VAL A 237 -1.61 4.10 -13.09
CA VAL A 237 -2.57 4.98 -13.76
C VAL A 237 -1.89 6.03 -14.65
N LEU A 238 -0.61 6.35 -14.41
CA LEU A 238 0.13 7.35 -15.18
C LEU A 238 1.08 6.79 -16.26
N GLN A 239 1.21 5.47 -16.42
CA GLN A 239 2.16 4.89 -17.39
C GLN A 239 1.81 5.19 -18.87
N ASP A 240 0.56 5.59 -19.17
CA ASP A 240 0.10 5.94 -20.52
C ASP A 240 0.25 7.43 -20.89
N PHE A 241 0.70 8.28 -19.96
CA PHE A 241 0.79 9.73 -20.19
C PHE A 241 2.24 10.18 -20.40
N SER A 242 2.49 10.90 -21.50
CA SER A 242 3.79 11.54 -21.76
C SER A 242 4.30 12.35 -20.55
N SER A 243 5.62 12.48 -20.39
CA SER A 243 6.24 13.20 -19.25
C SER A 243 5.67 14.61 -19.03
N VAL A 244 5.35 15.32 -20.11
CA VAL A 244 4.74 16.66 -20.08
C VAL A 244 3.33 16.65 -19.46
N THR A 245 2.55 15.59 -19.68
CA THR A 245 1.20 15.46 -19.10
C THR A 245 1.22 15.08 -17.61
N SER A 246 2.21 14.30 -17.17
CA SER A 246 2.41 14.00 -15.74
C SER A 246 2.79 15.26 -14.94
N ASP A 247 3.67 16.09 -15.50
CA ASP A 247 4.07 17.37 -14.91
C ASP A 247 2.88 18.35 -14.82
N LEU A 248 2.06 18.44 -15.87
CA LEU A 248 0.88 19.31 -15.89
C LEU A 248 -0.22 18.85 -14.92
N ILE A 249 -0.42 17.55 -14.74
CA ILE A 249 -1.36 17.01 -13.73
C ILE A 249 -0.85 17.36 -12.32
N THR A 250 0.44 17.16 -12.08
CA THR A 250 1.06 17.51 -10.79
C THR A 250 0.89 19.01 -10.50
N ILE A 251 1.26 19.89 -11.44
CA ILE A 251 1.08 21.34 -11.32
C ILE A 251 -0.40 21.72 -11.13
N GLY A 252 -1.32 21.05 -11.82
CA GLY A 252 -2.77 21.22 -11.67
C GLY A 252 -3.27 20.90 -10.25
N VAL A 253 -2.81 19.80 -9.66
CA VAL A 253 -3.17 19.41 -8.28
C VAL A 253 -2.67 20.44 -7.27
N TRP A 254 -1.44 20.94 -7.43
CA TRP A 254 -0.88 21.98 -6.56
C TRP A 254 -1.61 23.32 -6.68
N THR A 255 -1.94 23.75 -7.90
CA THR A 255 -2.62 25.04 -8.13
C THR A 255 -4.05 25.04 -7.59
N VAL A 256 -4.80 23.94 -7.73
CA VAL A 256 -6.14 23.80 -7.16
C VAL A 256 -6.08 23.69 -5.63
N GLY A 257 -5.13 22.93 -5.07
CA GLY A 257 -4.96 22.78 -3.62
C GLY A 257 -4.57 24.08 -2.90
N LEU A 258 -3.61 24.82 -3.46
CA LEU A 258 -3.19 26.13 -2.94
C LEU A 258 -4.27 27.19 -3.15
N GLY A 259 -4.92 27.20 -4.32
CA GLY A 259 -6.03 28.11 -4.61
C GLY A 259 -7.21 27.92 -3.66
N GLY A 260 -7.59 26.66 -3.38
CA GLY A 260 -8.64 26.33 -2.41
C GLY A 260 -8.29 26.76 -0.98
N SER A 261 -7.05 26.54 -0.57
CA SER A 261 -6.56 26.92 0.77
C SER A 261 -6.54 28.45 0.96
N LEU A 262 -6.07 29.19 -0.04
CA LEU A 262 -6.07 30.65 -0.04
C LEU A 262 -7.49 31.23 -0.08
N TYR A 263 -8.40 30.59 -0.82
CA TYR A 263 -9.81 30.99 -0.85
C TYR A 263 -10.50 30.83 0.52
N VAL A 264 -10.23 29.73 1.23
CA VAL A 264 -10.76 29.49 2.59
C VAL A 264 -10.21 30.54 3.56
N LEU A 265 -8.91 30.84 3.52
CA LEU A 265 -8.31 31.89 4.35
C LEU A 265 -8.90 33.27 4.04
N TRP A 266 -9.06 33.62 2.76
CA TRP A 266 -9.71 34.87 2.35
C TRP A 266 -11.17 34.95 2.81
N TYR A 267 -11.92 33.84 2.71
CA TYR A 267 -13.31 33.76 3.14
C TYR A 267 -13.45 33.96 4.66
N LEU A 268 -12.56 33.34 5.45
CA LEU A 268 -12.53 33.47 6.90
C LEU A 268 -12.12 34.88 7.35
N HIS A 269 -11.14 35.49 6.67
CA HIS A 269 -10.72 36.87 6.92
C HIS A 269 -11.83 37.87 6.59
N ARG A 270 -12.50 37.73 5.43
CA ARG A 270 -13.57 38.66 4.99
C ARG A 270 -14.82 38.61 5.86
N LYS A 271 -15.06 37.52 6.58
CA LYS A 271 -16.17 37.39 7.54
C LYS A 271 -15.84 37.80 8.98
N ASN A 272 -14.71 38.47 9.22
CA ASN A 272 -14.24 38.89 10.56
C ASN A 272 -14.27 37.74 11.60
N ARG A 273 -13.94 36.52 11.18
CA ARG A 273 -13.82 35.35 12.08
C ARG A 273 -12.37 34.97 12.37
N ILE A 274 -11.47 35.94 12.26
CA ILE A 274 -10.09 35.92 12.77
C ILE A 274 -9.82 37.31 13.35
#